data_AF-A0A1X7L1B4-F1
#
_entry.id   AF-A0A1X7L1B4-F1
#
_cell.length_a   1.000
_cell.length_b   1.000
_cell.length_c   1.000
_cell.angle_alpha   90.00
_cell.angle_beta   90.00
_cell.angle_gamma   90.00
#
_symmetry.space_group_name_H-M   'P 1'
#
loop_
_entity.id
_entity.type
_entity.pdbx_description
1 polymer ?
#
loop_
_entity_poly.entity_id
_entity_poly.type
_entity_poly.pdbx_seq_one_letter_code
_entity_poly.pdbx_strand_id
1 'polypeptide(L)'
;MDSIVRDRLRADPQTPVLITGMADSICAPCPSRRGMGCLGDERIRRLDRRHAAALGIRPGQRMTWAEAQGRAVDSLQPRDLARICSGCQWLDLGICQSALARLQQEARPE
;
A
#
# COMPACT_ATOMS: atom_id res chain seq x y z
N MET A 1 4.27 -14.57 11.26
CA MET A 1 3.29 -14.22 10.21
C MET A 1 3.52 -12.81 9.64
N ASP A 2 4.74 -12.27 9.71
CA ASP A 2 5.07 -10.87 9.30
C ASP A 2 6.31 -10.82 8.36
N SER A 3 6.72 -11.97 7.81
CA SER A 3 8.00 -12.12 7.13
C SER A 3 8.05 -11.49 5.74
N ILE A 4 6.92 -11.40 5.03
CA ILE A 4 6.91 -10.77 3.69
C ILE A 4 7.24 -9.29 3.81
N VAL A 5 6.62 -8.58 4.76
CA VAL A 5 6.86 -7.15 4.92
C VAL A 5 8.20 -6.90 5.60
N ARG A 6 8.49 -7.53 6.73
CA ARG A 6 9.71 -7.27 7.50
C ARG A 6 10.96 -7.84 6.85
N ASP A 7 10.93 -9.11 6.49
CA ASP A 7 12.13 -9.85 6.09
C ASP A 7 12.38 -9.78 4.57
N ARG A 8 11.47 -9.19 3.79
CA ARG A 8 11.65 -8.96 2.35
C ARG A 8 11.49 -7.51 1.96
N LEU A 9 10.27 -6.97 1.96
CA LEU A 9 10.02 -5.62 1.43
C LEU A 9 10.85 -4.55 2.16
N ARG A 10 10.94 -4.62 3.50
CA ARG A 10 11.75 -3.70 4.30
C ARG A 10 13.24 -4.04 4.36
N ALA A 11 13.60 -5.30 4.11
CA ALA A 11 14.99 -5.75 4.15
C ALA A 11 15.73 -5.47 2.84
N ASP A 12 15.03 -5.56 1.71
CA ASP A 12 15.59 -5.35 0.38
C ASP A 12 14.65 -4.49 -0.48
N PRO A 13 14.97 -3.19 -0.67
CA PRO A 13 14.21 -2.29 -1.54
C PRO A 13 14.17 -2.72 -3.01
N GLN A 14 15.10 -3.57 -3.48
CA GLN A 14 15.09 -4.13 -4.83
C GLN A 14 14.16 -5.33 -4.98
N THR A 15 13.48 -5.75 -3.91
CA THR A 15 12.49 -6.83 -3.96
C THR A 15 11.46 -6.54 -5.05
N PRO A 16 11.30 -7.43 -6.05
CA PRO A 16 10.31 -7.25 -7.09
C PRO A 16 8.90 -7.50 -6.56
N VAL A 17 7.97 -6.62 -6.92
CA VAL A 17 6.55 -6.71 -6.61
C VAL A 17 5.72 -6.75 -7.88
N LEU A 18 4.64 -7.53 -7.85
CA LEU A 18 3.61 -7.57 -8.89
C LEU A 18 2.33 -6.97 -8.33
N ILE A 19 1.87 -5.89 -8.93
CA ILE A 19 0.62 -5.23 -8.51
C ILE A 19 -0.56 -6.09 -8.96
N THR A 20 -1.50 -6.35 -8.05
CA THR A 20 -2.73 -7.10 -8.31
C THR A 20 -3.92 -6.38 -7.67
N GLY A 21 -5.10 -6.53 -8.29
CA GLY A 21 -6.37 -6.04 -7.73
C GLY A 21 -7.19 -7.12 -7.03
N MET A 22 -6.55 -8.24 -6.70
CA MET A 22 -7.13 -9.42 -6.05
C MET A 22 -6.29 -9.80 -4.83
N ALA A 23 -6.82 -10.70 -3.99
CA ALA A 23 -6.08 -11.22 -2.84
C ALA A 23 -4.70 -11.75 -3.24
N ASP A 24 -3.67 -11.29 -2.54
CA ASP A 24 -2.25 -11.48 -2.85
C ASP A 24 -1.50 -12.30 -1.78
N SER A 25 -0.17 -12.23 -1.80
CA SER A 25 0.69 -12.88 -0.81
C SER A 25 0.54 -12.30 0.60
N ILE A 26 0.19 -11.02 0.74
CA ILE A 26 -0.13 -10.37 2.03
C ILE A 26 -1.47 -10.87 2.57
N CYS A 27 -2.42 -11.19 1.68
CA CYS A 27 -3.73 -11.73 2.04
C CYS A 27 -3.71 -13.21 2.48
N ALA A 28 -2.64 -13.96 2.15
CA ALA A 28 -2.52 -15.39 2.46
C ALA A 28 -2.87 -15.80 3.90
N PRO A 29 -2.37 -15.12 4.94
CA PRO A 29 -2.69 -15.45 6.34
C PRO A 29 -4.07 -14.98 6.82
N CYS A 30 -4.82 -14.20 6.03
CA CYS A 30 -6.00 -13.50 6.53
C CYS A 30 -7.21 -14.44 6.71
N PRO A 31 -7.82 -14.53 7.92
CA PRO A 31 -8.98 -15.41 8.15
C PRO A 31 -10.22 -14.97 7.37
N SER A 32 -10.28 -13.70 6.96
CA SER A 32 -11.37 -13.16 6.15
C SER A 32 -11.22 -13.45 4.66
N ARG A 33 -10.11 -14.05 4.21
CA ARG A 33 -9.87 -14.38 2.79
C ARG A 33 -10.89 -15.41 2.29
N ARG A 34 -11.38 -15.21 1.07
CA ARG A 34 -12.33 -16.08 0.35
C ARG A 34 -11.84 -16.21 -1.09
N GLY A 35 -11.02 -17.23 -1.38
CA GLY A 35 -10.42 -17.42 -2.70
C GLY A 35 -9.57 -16.21 -3.13
N MET A 36 -9.99 -15.56 -4.21
CA MET A 36 -9.36 -14.33 -4.75
C MET A 36 -9.90 -13.03 -4.14
N GLY A 37 -10.87 -13.09 -3.22
CA GLY A 37 -11.43 -11.94 -2.50
C GLY A 37 -11.45 -12.14 -0.98
N CYS A 38 -12.32 -11.41 -0.28
CA CYS A 38 -12.50 -11.52 1.18
C CYS A 38 -13.90 -11.05 1.64
N LEU A 39 -14.22 -11.20 2.92
CA LEU A 39 -15.51 -10.75 3.48
C LEU A 39 -15.75 -9.23 3.29
N GLY A 40 -14.69 -8.42 3.23
CA GLY A 40 -14.75 -6.96 3.07
C GLY A 40 -14.42 -6.47 1.65
N ASP A 41 -14.54 -7.33 0.64
CA ASP A 41 -13.99 -7.11 -0.71
C ASP A 41 -14.44 -5.80 -1.35
N GLU A 42 -15.72 -5.41 -1.24
CA GLU A 42 -16.22 -4.17 -1.84
C GLU A 42 -15.51 -2.92 -1.26
N ARG A 43 -15.40 -2.85 0.06
CA ARG A 43 -14.72 -1.75 0.76
C ARG A 43 -13.24 -1.70 0.38
N ILE A 44 -12.57 -2.85 0.39
CA ILE A 44 -11.15 -2.98 0.05
C ILE A 44 -10.91 -2.57 -1.40
N ARG A 45 -11.67 -3.10 -2.36
CA ARG A 45 -11.56 -2.71 -3.78
C ARG A 45 -11.76 -1.22 -4.00
N ARG A 46 -12.67 -0.56 -3.26
CA ARG A 46 -12.85 0.90 -3.36
C ARG A 46 -11.64 1.67 -2.80
N LEU A 47 -10.99 1.18 -1.74
CA LEU A 47 -9.76 1.75 -1.22
C LEU A 47 -8.61 1.51 -2.21
N ASP A 48 -8.43 0.29 -2.69
CA ASP A 48 -7.37 -0.08 -3.64
C ASP A 48 -7.46 0.74 -4.93
N ARG A 49 -8.65 0.90 -5.51
CA ARG A 49 -8.84 1.73 -6.71
C ARG A 49 -8.40 3.18 -6.48
N ARG A 50 -8.70 3.76 -5.31
CA ARG A 50 -8.30 5.14 -4.98
C ARG A 50 -6.79 5.27 -4.81
N HIS A 51 -6.16 4.31 -4.13
CA HIS A 51 -4.70 4.27 -3.98
C HIS A 51 -4.01 4.04 -5.32
N ALA A 52 -4.49 3.10 -6.12
CA ALA A 52 -3.96 2.80 -7.44
C ALA A 52 -3.99 4.02 -8.37
N ALA A 53 -5.12 4.74 -8.37
CA ALA A 53 -5.25 5.99 -9.13
C ALA A 53 -4.28 7.07 -8.63
N ALA A 54 -4.15 7.25 -7.31
CA ALA A 54 -3.29 8.28 -6.73
C ALA A 54 -1.78 7.98 -6.87
N LEU A 55 -1.41 6.71 -6.90
CA LEU A 55 -0.02 6.25 -7.09
C LEU A 55 0.35 6.02 -8.57
N GLY A 56 -0.61 6.13 -9.48
CA GLY A 56 -0.40 5.85 -10.90
C GLY A 56 -0.04 4.40 -11.20
N ILE A 57 -0.54 3.44 -10.40
CA ILE A 57 -0.26 2.01 -10.54
C ILE A 57 -1.48 1.23 -11.05
N ARG A 58 -1.25 0.07 -11.67
CA ARG A 58 -2.31 -0.78 -12.25
C ARG A 58 -1.98 -2.27 -12.06
N PRO A 59 -3.00 -3.15 -11.94
CA PRO A 59 -2.78 -4.59 -11.92
C PRO A 59 -1.96 -5.08 -13.13
N GLY A 60 -1.07 -6.05 -12.89
CA GLY A 60 -0.16 -6.59 -13.90
C GLY A 60 1.18 -5.84 -14.01
N GLN A 61 1.30 -4.65 -13.42
CA GLN A 61 2.58 -3.94 -13.38
C GLN A 61 3.58 -4.62 -12.45
N ARG A 62 4.83 -4.68 -12.90
CA ARG A 62 5.99 -5.11 -12.12
C ARG A 62 6.88 -3.92 -11.84
N MET A 63 7.37 -3.83 -10.62
CA MET A 63 8.34 -2.81 -10.17
C MET A 63 9.07 -3.33 -8.95
N THR A 64 10.16 -2.67 -8.56
CA THR A 64 10.80 -2.89 -7.27
C THR A 64 10.00 -2.24 -6.15
N TRP A 65 10.23 -2.67 -4.92
CA TRP A 65 9.64 -2.03 -3.75
C TRP A 65 10.07 -0.56 -3.63
N ALA A 66 11.33 -0.25 -3.94
CA ALA A 66 11.85 1.12 -3.99
C ALA A 66 11.09 2.01 -4.98
N GLU A 67 10.80 1.50 -6.19
CA GLU A 67 9.99 2.23 -7.18
C GLU A 67 8.55 2.48 -6.69
N ALA A 68 7.95 1.49 -6.00
CA ALA A 68 6.62 1.66 -5.41
C ALA A 68 6.62 2.73 -4.29
N GLN A 69 7.66 2.75 -3.45
CA GLN A 69 7.84 3.78 -2.42
C GLN A 69 8.07 5.16 -3.04
N GLY A 70 8.92 5.26 -4.07
CA GLY A 70 9.18 6.51 -4.80
C GLY A 70 7.89 7.12 -5.35
N ARG A 71 7.02 6.31 -5.98
CA ARG A 71 5.70 6.78 -6.43
C ARG A 71 4.87 7.38 -5.30
N ALA A 72 4.88 6.77 -4.11
CA ALA A 72 4.17 7.32 -2.96
C ALA A 72 4.78 8.64 -2.47
N VAL A 73 6.12 8.72 -2.42
CA VAL A 73 6.86 9.94 -2.03
C VAL A 73 6.57 11.10 -2.97
N ASP A 74 6.53 10.82 -4.27
CA ASP A 74 6.41 11.83 -5.33
C ASP A 74 4.96 12.25 -5.60
N SER A 75 4.02 11.30 -5.56
CA SER A 75 2.65 11.52 -6.02
C SER A 75 1.69 11.93 -4.92
N LEU A 76 2.02 11.69 -3.65
CA LEU A 76 1.11 11.89 -2.53
C LEU A 76 1.62 12.93 -1.54
N GLN A 77 0.69 13.66 -0.94
CA GLN A 77 0.90 14.42 0.28
C GLN A 77 0.16 13.73 1.45
N PRO A 78 0.66 13.82 2.70
CA PRO A 78 -0.02 13.23 3.85
C PRO A 78 -1.50 13.64 3.98
N ARG A 79 -1.84 14.88 3.60
CA ARG A 79 -3.22 15.38 3.57
C ARG A 79 -4.14 14.67 2.57
N ASP A 80 -3.60 14.12 1.48
CA ASP A 80 -4.39 13.44 0.46
C ASP A 80 -5.03 12.15 0.98
N LEU A 81 -4.41 11.55 2.00
CA LEU A 81 -4.92 10.33 2.64
C LEU A 81 -6.26 10.54 3.35
N ALA A 82 -6.62 11.77 3.75
CA ALA A 82 -7.95 12.06 4.26
C ALA A 82 -9.06 11.72 3.24
N ARG A 83 -8.79 12.00 1.95
CA ARG A 83 -9.71 11.68 0.84
C ARG A 83 -9.52 10.25 0.35
N ILE A 84 -8.28 9.83 0.13
CA ILE A 84 -7.95 8.50 -0.44
C ILE A 84 -8.41 7.38 0.52
N CYS A 85 -8.16 7.53 1.81
CA CYS A 85 -8.50 6.55 2.84
C CYS A 85 -9.90 6.75 3.43
N SER A 86 -10.77 7.59 2.85
CA SER A 86 -12.13 7.78 3.37
C SER A 86 -12.88 6.43 3.47
N GLY A 87 -13.37 6.14 4.68
CA GLY A 87 -13.97 4.86 5.04
C GLY A 87 -12.97 3.77 5.47
N CYS A 88 -11.70 4.10 5.69
CA CYS A 88 -10.70 3.22 6.30
C CYS A 88 -10.72 3.38 7.83
N GLN A 89 -10.60 2.25 8.56
CA GLN A 89 -10.67 2.24 10.02
C GLN A 89 -9.41 2.83 10.69
N TRP A 90 -8.31 2.99 9.94
CA TRP A 90 -7.06 3.54 10.44
C TRP A 90 -6.90 5.03 10.17
N LEU A 91 -7.83 5.64 9.43
CA LEU A 91 -7.74 7.04 9.05
C LEU A 91 -7.77 7.95 10.28
N ASP A 92 -8.65 7.65 11.23
CA ASP A 92 -8.83 8.43 12.47
C ASP A 92 -7.61 8.32 13.40
N LEU A 93 -6.79 7.28 13.24
CA LEU A 93 -5.56 7.09 13.99
C LEU A 93 -4.36 7.82 13.37
N GLY A 94 -4.50 8.40 12.17
CA GLY A 94 -3.44 9.14 11.49
C GLY A 94 -2.23 8.31 11.05
N ILE A 95 -2.28 6.97 11.16
CA ILE A 95 -1.12 6.09 11.01
C ILE A 95 -0.51 6.21 9.60
N CYS A 96 -1.35 6.23 8.56
CA CYS A 96 -0.89 6.32 7.19
C CYS A 96 -0.28 7.69 6.87
N GLN A 97 -0.84 8.77 7.42
CA GLN A 97 -0.34 10.13 7.26
C GLN A 97 1.05 10.28 7.86
N SER A 98 1.22 9.82 9.10
CA SER A 98 2.51 9.84 9.81
C SER A 98 3.54 8.96 9.10
N ALA A 99 3.14 7.78 8.61
CA ALA A 99 4.04 6.88 7.88
C ALA A 99 4.53 7.49 6.55
N LEU A 100 3.63 8.13 5.78
CA LEU A 100 4.01 8.79 4.52
C LEU A 100 4.92 9.99 4.77
N ALA A 101 4.62 10.82 5.79
CA ALA A 101 5.45 11.97 6.16
C ALA A 101 6.88 11.51 6.52
N ARG A 102 7.02 10.45 7.32
CA ARG A 102 8.33 9.88 7.65
C ARG A 102 9.05 9.34 6.42
N LEU A 103 8.37 8.58 5.56
CA LEU A 103 8.96 8.07 4.32
C LEU A 103 9.50 9.20 3.43
N GLN A 104 8.78 10.32 3.37
CA GLN A 104 9.16 11.50 2.60
C GLN A 104 10.35 12.26 3.19
N GLN A 105 10.53 12.22 4.52
CA GLN A 105 11.71 12.78 5.20
C GLN A 105 12.94 11.89 4.96
N GLU A 106 12.78 10.57 5.07
CA GLU A 106 13.86 9.60 4.82
C GLU A 106 14.35 9.64 3.36
N ALA A 107 13.45 9.85 2.41
CA ALA A 107 13.79 9.94 0.98
C ALA A 107 14.44 11.28 0.57
N ARG A 108 14.32 12.32 1.41
CA ARG A 108 14.87 13.67 1.16
C ARG A 108 15.60 14.16 2.41
N PRO A 109 16.76 13.54 2.73
CA PRO A 109 17.61 14.07 3.79
C PRO A 109 18.11 15.47 3.38
N GLU A 110 18.13 16.38 4.34
CA GLU A 110 18.66 17.75 4.19
C GLU A 110 20.13 17.76 3.74
#